data_AF-A0A7Y8L6H2-F1
#
_entry.id   AF-A0A7Y8L6H2-F1
#
_cell.length_a   1.000
_cell.length_b   1.000
_cell.length_c   1.000
_cell.angle_alpha   90.00
_cell.angle_beta   90.00
_cell.angle_gamma   90.00
#
_symmetry.space_group_name_H-M   'P 1'
#
loop_
_entity.id
_entity.type
_entity.pdbx_description
1 polymer ?
#
loop_
_entity_poly.entity_id
_entity_poly.type
_entity_poly.pdbx_seq_one_letter_code
_entity_poly.pdbx_strand_id
1 'polypeptide(L)'
;MGPWYHNQKASIQGIIDSVEKIRKIHADYFIPSHGSEIFRRDIGSRLDRYLENIASRERRILEALSSPKTLDEIASLSLISGFRLSRSQVWFYFERTMVEKHLNRLLEQKKISKVGEKFQREAR
;
A
#
# COMPACT_ATOMS: atom_id res chain seq x y z
N MET A 1 2.03 11.11 -3.37
CA MET A 1 0.59 10.80 -3.17
C MET A 1 0.16 9.87 -4.28
N GLY A 2 -0.24 8.65 -3.93
CA GLY A 2 -0.40 7.56 -4.88
C GLY A 2 0.74 6.53 -4.78
N PRO A 3 0.47 5.23 -4.98
CA PRO A 3 -0.83 4.67 -5.35
C PRO A 3 -1.86 4.61 -4.22
N TRP A 4 -3.13 4.66 -4.62
CA TRP A 4 -4.28 4.36 -3.77
C TRP A 4 -4.94 3.09 -4.31
N TYR A 5 -5.14 2.09 -3.44
CA TYR A 5 -5.66 0.77 -3.82
C TYR A 5 -6.68 0.28 -2.80
N HIS A 6 -7.54 1.19 -2.34
CA HIS A 6 -8.61 0.90 -1.39
C HIS A 6 -9.76 0.08 -2.01
N ASN A 7 -9.75 -0.21 -3.31
CA ASN A 7 -10.78 -1.06 -3.93
C ASN A 7 -10.81 -2.42 -3.22
N GLN A 8 -11.99 -2.88 -2.83
CA GLN A 8 -12.15 -4.13 -2.08
C GLN A 8 -11.51 -5.33 -2.79
N LYS A 9 -11.63 -5.41 -4.13
CA LYS A 9 -11.07 -6.50 -4.95
C LYS A 9 -9.56 -6.40 -5.22
N ALA A 10 -8.93 -5.28 -4.88
CA ALA A 10 -7.48 -5.11 -5.09
C ALA A 10 -6.68 -5.87 -4.03
N SER A 11 -5.54 -6.45 -4.40
CA SER A 11 -4.54 -6.98 -3.46
C SER A 11 -3.18 -6.38 -3.78
N ILE A 12 -2.33 -6.25 -2.76
CA ILE A 12 -0.97 -5.73 -2.96
C ILE A 12 -0.17 -6.66 -3.88
N GLN A 13 -0.32 -7.98 -3.72
CA GLN A 13 0.35 -8.93 -4.62
C GLN A 13 -0.14 -8.78 -6.06
N GLY A 14 -1.45 -8.67 -6.29
CA GLY A 14 -1.99 -8.48 -7.65
C GLY A 14 -1.54 -7.17 -8.30
N ILE A 15 -1.29 -6.12 -7.51
CA ILE A 15 -0.70 -4.88 -7.99
C ILE A 15 0.77 -5.09 -8.40
N ILE A 16 1.56 -5.76 -7.57
CA ILE A 16 2.96 -6.11 -7.89
C ILE A 16 3.01 -6.94 -9.18
N ASP A 17 2.18 -7.98 -9.29
CA ASP A 17 2.11 -8.83 -10.48
C ASP A 17 1.70 -8.03 -11.73
N SER A 18 0.80 -7.06 -11.57
CA SER A 18 0.38 -6.18 -12.67
C SER A 18 1.50 -5.24 -13.10
N VAL A 19 2.27 -4.69 -12.16
CA VAL A 19 3.45 -3.88 -12.48
C VAL A 19 4.47 -4.71 -13.27
N GLU A 20 4.73 -5.95 -12.86
CA GLU A 20 5.66 -6.83 -13.59
C GLU A 20 5.15 -7.26 -14.97
N LYS A 21 3.83 -7.36 -15.16
CA LYS A 21 3.23 -7.53 -16.49
C LYS A 21 3.45 -6.29 -17.35
N ILE A 22 3.16 -5.10 -16.81
CA ILE A 22 3.34 -3.82 -17.53
C ILE A 22 4.80 -3.62 -17.93
N ARG A 23 5.75 -3.97 -17.05
CA ARG A 23 7.20 -3.88 -17.32
C ARG A 23 7.63 -4.65 -18.58
N LYS A 24 6.92 -5.72 -18.93
CA LYS A 24 7.21 -6.56 -20.11
C LYS A 24 6.52 -6.08 -21.39
N ILE A 25 5.68 -5.05 -21.31
CA ILE A 25 5.01 -4.49 -22.49
C ILE A 25 5.99 -3.57 -23.22
N HIS A 26 6.26 -3.89 -24.48
CA HIS A 26 6.98 -3.01 -25.39
C HIS A 26 5.95 -2.12 -26.10
N ALA A 27 5.79 -0.89 -25.62
CA ALA A 27 4.90 0.10 -26.20
C ALA A 27 5.64 1.41 -26.48
N ASP A 28 5.27 2.10 -27.56
CA ASP A 28 5.79 3.43 -27.86
C ASP A 28 5.28 4.48 -26.87
N TYR A 29 4.05 4.29 -26.39
CA TYR A 29 3.35 5.21 -25.51
C TYR A 29 2.68 4.49 -24.33
N PHE A 30 2.83 5.04 -23.14
CA PHE A 30 2.04 4.68 -21.95
C PHE A 30 1.23 5.90 -21.52
N ILE A 31 -0.10 5.75 -21.54
CA ILE A 31 -1.05 6.83 -21.26
C ILE A 31 -1.83 6.45 -19.99
N PRO A 32 -1.54 7.07 -18.84
CA PRO A 32 -2.25 6.78 -17.60
C PRO A 32 -3.67 7.38 -17.63
N SER A 33 -4.62 6.76 -16.94
CA SER A 33 -5.99 7.30 -16.81
C SER A 33 -6.07 8.57 -15.95
N HIS A 34 -5.02 8.86 -15.16
CA HIS A 34 -4.92 10.05 -14.33
C HIS A 34 -3.56 10.72 -14.52
N GLY A 35 -3.56 12.06 -14.43
CA GLY A 35 -2.41 12.88 -14.79
C GLY A 35 -2.46 13.33 -16.25
N SER A 36 -1.62 14.29 -16.61
CA SER A 36 -1.52 14.84 -17.96
C SER A 36 -0.31 14.30 -18.74
N GLU A 37 0.56 13.53 -18.08
CA GLU A 37 1.79 13.02 -18.70
C GLU A 37 1.49 11.88 -19.67
N ILE A 38 2.06 11.94 -20.86
CA ILE A 38 2.17 10.81 -21.80
C ILE A 38 3.61 10.33 -21.78
N PHE A 39 3.85 9.07 -21.43
CA PHE A 39 5.20 8.52 -21.35
C PHE A 39 5.60 7.86 -22.66
N ARG A 40 6.84 8.05 -23.08
CA ARG A 40 7.40 7.45 -24.29
C ARG A 40 8.43 6.38 -23.92
N ARG A 41 8.34 5.23 -24.59
CA ARG A 41 9.28 4.09 -24.53
C ARG A 41 9.43 3.41 -23.17
N ASP A 42 9.99 4.08 -22.16
CA ASP A 42 10.38 3.47 -20.90
C ASP A 42 9.73 4.15 -19.69
N ILE A 43 9.07 3.33 -18.86
CA ILE A 43 8.45 3.72 -17.59
C ILE A 43 9.03 2.96 -16.39
N GLY A 44 10.11 2.19 -16.57
CA GLY A 44 10.68 1.29 -15.56
C GLY A 44 10.97 1.98 -14.22
N SER A 45 11.67 3.10 -14.24
CA SER A 45 11.95 3.86 -13.00
C SER A 45 10.70 4.37 -12.28
N ARG A 46 9.61 4.60 -13.02
CA ARG A 46 8.31 5.00 -12.44
C ARG A 46 7.60 3.81 -11.81
N LEU A 47 7.67 2.64 -12.45
CA LEU A 47 7.20 1.38 -11.88
C LEU A 47 7.97 1.03 -10.60
N ASP A 48 9.30 1.21 -10.60
CA ASP A 48 10.14 0.96 -9.41
C ASP A 48 9.74 1.88 -8.26
N ARG A 49 9.56 3.18 -8.54
CA ARG A 49 9.08 4.14 -7.53
C ARG A 49 7.69 3.80 -7.02
N TYR A 50 6.81 3.28 -7.87
CA TYR A 50 5.48 2.83 -7.48
C TYR A 50 5.55 1.68 -6.47
N LEU A 51 6.40 0.68 -6.74
CA LEU A 51 6.63 -0.45 -5.83
C LEU A 51 7.34 -0.02 -4.55
N GLU A 52 8.30 0.89 -4.64
CA GLU A 52 9.02 1.43 -3.48
C GLU A 52 8.07 2.16 -2.52
N ASN A 53 7.07 2.88 -3.03
CA ASN A 53 6.04 3.48 -2.19
C ASN A 53 5.25 2.43 -1.40
N ILE A 54 4.96 1.26 -1.99
CA ILE A 54 4.29 0.15 -1.29
C ILE A 54 5.21 -0.41 -0.20
N ALA A 55 6.47 -0.70 -0.54
CA ALA A 55 7.45 -1.23 0.40
C ALA A 55 7.71 -0.27 1.57
N SER A 56 7.82 1.03 1.30
CA SER A 56 7.99 2.08 2.30
C SER A 56 6.82 2.14 3.30
N ARG A 57 5.58 2.01 2.82
CA ARG A 57 4.40 1.94 3.70
C ARG A 57 4.41 0.69 4.56
N GLU A 58 4.77 -0.46 4.00
CA GLU A 58 4.87 -1.71 4.76
C GLU A 58 5.92 -1.59 5.88
N ARG A 59 7.08 -0.97 5.61
CA ARG A 59 8.11 -0.70 6.63
C ARG A 59 7.58 0.19 7.76
N ARG A 60 6.85 1.27 7.44
CA ARG A 60 6.23 2.16 8.44
C ARG A 60 5.16 1.45 9.28
N ILE A 61 4.37 0.58 8.66
CA ILE A 61 3.36 -0.22 9.39
C ILE A 61 4.05 -1.21 10.34
N LEU A 62 5.10 -1.91 9.89
CA LEU A 62 5.87 -2.81 10.76
C LEU A 62 6.54 -2.08 11.93
N GLU A 63 7.03 -0.86 11.72
CA GLU A 63 7.58 -0.02 12.77
C GLU A 63 6.51 0.40 13.80
N ALA A 64 5.31 0.78 13.33
CA ALA A 64 4.18 1.08 14.20
C ALA A 64 3.73 -0.15 15.02
N LEU A 65 3.95 -1.36 14.52
CA LEU A 65 3.65 -2.64 15.19
C LEU A 65 4.74 -3.13 16.16
N SER A 66 5.72 -2.27 16.49
CA SER A 66 6.63 -2.48 17.64
C SER A 66 5.89 -2.59 18.98
N SER A 67 4.64 -2.11 19.03
CA SER A 67 3.68 -2.37 20.11
C SER A 67 2.36 -2.88 19.52
N PRO A 68 1.60 -3.75 20.21
CA PRO A 68 0.34 -4.27 19.68
C PRO A 68 -0.69 -3.16 19.40
N LYS A 69 -1.27 -3.14 18.20
CA LYS A 69 -2.27 -2.13 17.76
C LYS A 69 -3.40 -2.75 16.94
N THR A 70 -4.60 -2.21 17.08
CA THR A 70 -5.75 -2.51 16.22
C THR A 70 -5.60 -1.86 14.85
N LEU A 71 -6.36 -2.34 13.86
CA LEU A 71 -6.42 -1.73 12.52
C LEU A 71 -6.74 -0.22 12.59
N ASP A 72 -7.70 0.15 13.44
CA ASP A 72 -8.15 1.53 13.61
C ASP A 72 -7.08 2.44 14.25
N GLU A 73 -6.31 1.92 15.21
CA GLU A 73 -5.17 2.64 15.79
C GLU A 73 -4.08 2.88 14.74
N ILE A 74 -3.78 1.89 13.90
CA ILE A 74 -2.76 2.01 12.83
C ILE A 74 -3.24 2.99 11.75
N ALA A 75 -4.50 2.90 11.31
CA ALA A 75 -5.07 3.82 10.32
C ALA A 75 -5.10 5.27 10.83
N SER A 76 -5.29 5.49 12.13
CA SER A 76 -5.26 6.83 12.74
C SER A 76 -3.87 7.50 12.71
N LEU A 77 -2.80 6.74 12.46
CA LEU A 77 -1.45 7.28 12.28
C LEU A 77 -1.23 7.87 10.89
N SER A 78 -2.18 7.71 9.95
CA SER A 78 -2.07 8.23 8.58
C SER A 78 -0.76 7.85 7.89
N LEU A 79 -0.33 6.60 8.02
CA LEU A 79 0.97 6.14 7.50
C LEU A 79 1.01 6.08 5.97
N ILE A 80 -0.14 5.95 5.30
CA ILE A 80 -0.20 5.87 3.85
C ILE A 80 -0.41 7.25 3.22
N SER A 81 -1.38 8.00 3.74
CA SER A 81 -1.69 9.38 3.35
C SER A 81 -0.58 10.35 3.74
N GLY A 82 0.01 10.24 4.93
CA GLY A 82 1.07 11.15 5.40
C GLY A 82 0.56 12.48 5.96
N PHE A 83 -0.75 12.64 6.15
CA PHE A 83 -1.37 13.80 6.81
C PHE A 83 -2.54 13.34 7.67
N ARG A 84 -2.83 14.07 8.75
CA ARG A 84 -3.91 13.71 9.68
C ARG A 84 -5.27 13.70 8.97
N LEU A 85 -5.97 12.57 9.10
CA LEU A 85 -7.31 12.36 8.58
C LEU A 85 -8.32 12.29 9.74
N SER A 86 -9.44 12.98 9.60
CA SER A 86 -10.58 12.79 10.51
C SER A 86 -11.28 11.48 10.17
N ARG A 87 -11.74 10.75 11.20
CA ARG A 87 -12.53 9.51 11.03
C ARG A 87 -13.83 9.71 10.24
N SER A 88 -14.38 10.93 10.24
CA SER A 88 -15.57 11.28 9.46
C SER A 88 -15.30 11.48 7.96
N GLN A 89 -14.04 11.56 7.54
CA GLN A 89 -13.67 11.79 6.14
C GLN A 89 -13.60 10.47 5.37
N VAL A 90 -14.09 10.48 4.13
CA VAL A 90 -13.97 9.33 3.20
C VAL A 90 -12.52 8.87 3.01
N TRP A 91 -11.57 9.79 3.06
CA TRP A 91 -10.14 9.50 2.97
C TRP A 91 -9.64 8.58 4.10
N PHE A 92 -10.23 8.67 5.30
CA PHE A 92 -9.90 7.75 6.40
C PHE A 92 -10.35 6.32 6.09
N TYR A 93 -11.50 6.15 5.44
CA TYR A 93 -11.95 4.84 4.97
C TYR A 93 -10.95 4.24 3.96
N PHE A 94 -10.42 5.06 3.05
CA PHE A 94 -9.40 4.61 2.10
C PHE A 94 -8.08 4.24 2.79
N GLU A 95 -7.62 5.07 3.72
CA GLU A 95 -6.45 4.79 4.56
C GLU A 95 -6.61 3.44 5.27
N ARG A 96 -7.71 3.27 6.02
CA ARG A 96 -8.01 2.06 6.78
C ARG A 96 -8.03 0.82 5.89
N THR A 97 -8.72 0.89 4.75
CA THR A 97 -8.81 -0.23 3.81
C THR A 97 -7.45 -0.60 3.20
N MET A 98 -6.60 0.40 2.93
CA MET A 98 -5.24 0.11 2.45
C MET A 98 -4.34 -0.47 3.54
N VAL A 99 -4.42 0.05 4.78
CA VAL A 99 -3.69 -0.52 5.93
C VAL A 99 -4.09 -1.99 6.13
N GLU A 100 -5.39 -2.30 6.07
CA GLU A 100 -5.89 -3.67 6.17
C GLU A 100 -5.26 -4.59 5.12
N LYS A 101 -5.14 -4.14 3.86
CA LYS A 101 -4.46 -4.92 2.80
C LYS A 101 -2.98 -5.18 3.09
N HIS A 102 -2.28 -4.22 3.70
CA HIS A 102 -0.90 -4.42 4.16
C HIS A 102 -0.82 -5.43 5.30
N LEU A 103 -1.71 -5.32 6.29
CA LEU A 103 -1.75 -6.26 7.42
C LEU A 103 -2.03 -7.69 6.95
N ASN A 104 -2.98 -7.88 6.03
CA ASN A 104 -3.28 -9.21 5.46
C ASN A 104 -2.06 -9.81 4.76
N ARG A 105 -1.39 -9.03 3.91
CA ARG A 105 -0.14 -9.46 3.25
C ARG A 105 0.96 -9.81 4.27
N LEU A 106 1.11 -9.01 5.33
CA LEU A 106 2.11 -9.24 6.36
C LEU A 106 1.81 -10.49 7.21
N LEU A 107 0.53 -10.79 7.45
CA LEU A 107 0.08 -12.03 8.10
C LEU A 107 0.40 -13.25 7.22
N GLU A 108 0.08 -13.20 5.93
CA GLU A 108 0.42 -14.26 4.97
C GLU A 108 1.94 -14.53 4.94
N GLN A 109 2.75 -13.48 5.07
CA GLN A 109 4.21 -13.56 5.14
C GLN A 109 4.76 -13.93 6.53
N LYS A 110 3.90 -14.13 7.54
CA LYS A 110 4.28 -14.43 8.92
C LYS A 110 5.23 -13.39 9.54
N LYS A 111 5.15 -12.13 9.11
CA LYS A 111 5.94 -11.02 9.68
C LYS A 111 5.26 -10.38 10.90
N ILE A 112 3.95 -10.61 11.04
CA ILE A 112 3.11 -10.14 12.14
C ILE A 112 2.16 -11.26 12.56
N SER A 113 1.61 -11.16 13.76
CA SER A 113 0.48 -11.98 14.23
C SER A 113 -0.68 -11.11 14.67
N LYS A 114 -1.86 -11.76 14.80
CA LYS A 114 -3.09 -11.15 15.33
C LYS A 114 -3.50 -11.87 16.62
N VAL A 115 -3.64 -11.14 17.71
CA VAL A 115 -4.13 -11.62 19.01
C VAL A 115 -5.36 -10.80 19.40
N GLY A 116 -6.52 -11.45 19.42
CA GLY A 116 -7.80 -10.74 19.50
C GLY A 116 -7.94 -9.77 18.31
N GLU A 117 -8.16 -8.49 18.58
CA GLU A 117 -8.24 -7.44 17.55
C GLU A 117 -6.90 -6.72 17.27
N LYS A 118 -5.84 -7.06 18.00
CA LYS A 118 -4.55 -6.39 17.88
C LYS A 118 -3.59 -7.17 16.98
N PHE A 119 -2.87 -6.43 16.17
CA PHE A 119 -1.74 -6.90 15.39
C PHE A 119 -0.45 -6.56 16.13
N GLN A 120 0.56 -7.42 16.02
CA GLN A 120 1.89 -7.19 16.59
C GLN A 120 2.97 -7.77 15.68
N ARG A 121 4.14 -7.14 15.68
CA ARG A 121 5.28 -7.63 14.90
C ARG A 121 5.84 -8.92 15.52
N GLU A 122 6.13 -9.91 14.68
CA GLU A 122 6.85 -11.10 15.11
C GLU A 122 8.33 -10.77 15.32
N ALA A 123 8.90 -11.22 16.44
CA ALA A 123 10.33 -11.13 16.67
C ALA A 123 11.05 -12.02 15.64
N ARG A 124 12.07 -11.47 14.99
CA ARG A 124 12.98 -12.28 14.16
C ARG A 124 13.90 -13.10 15.05
#